data_AF-A0A9X2BTM2-F1
#
_entry.id   AF-A0A9X2BTM2-F1
#
_cell.length_a   1.000
_cell.length_b   1.000
_cell.length_c   1.000
_cell.angle_alpha   90.00
_cell.angle_beta   90.00
_cell.angle_gamma   90.00
#
_symmetry.space_group_name_H-M   'P 1'
#
loop_
_entity.id
_entity.type
_entity.pdbx_description
1 polymer ?
#
loop_
_entity_poly.entity_id
_entity_poly.type
_entity_poly.pdbx_seq_one_letter_code
_entity_poly.pdbx_strand_id
1 'polypeptide(L)'
;MRRHQTGLIAATLLALAAPALAPAARAQERPPLTPTRDVAVTYRVVGQIPGQPAGAGQGPREMRMSWLTAAGKLRIETGGAGAPSGYMLVDRRNNRALMVVDQQRMVMELPQQQVNGQVIRFGEPNPNARFTRGGNETIAGQGCTNWSFQDNEGTGRACITADGVVLRASGARQGSEGQIEAVQVAYGPQDPSRFEPPSGYQVLNMSEMLRNMPQGARPGR
;
A
#
# COMPACT_ATOMS: atom_id res chain seq x y z
N MET A 1 60.90 50.22 47.95
CA MET A 1 61.16 49.08 47.04
C MET A 1 60.86 47.78 47.80
N ARG A 2 59.98 46.94 47.23
CA ARG A 2 59.84 45.47 47.34
C ARG A 2 60.20 44.76 48.66
N ARG A 3 59.29 43.91 49.17
CA ARG A 3 59.30 42.41 49.05
C ARG A 3 58.22 41.82 49.98
N HIS A 4 57.11 41.35 49.42
CA HIS A 4 56.73 39.93 49.24
C HIS A 4 56.22 39.22 50.51
N GLN A 5 54.88 39.18 50.67
CA GLN A 5 54.19 38.15 51.44
C GLN A 5 53.62 37.10 50.47
N THR A 6 54.06 35.87 50.65
CA THR A 6 53.68 34.66 49.91
C THR A 6 52.38 34.11 50.52
N GLY A 7 51.27 34.25 49.81
CA GLY A 7 50.01 33.57 50.14
C GLY A 7 49.84 32.32 49.26
N LEU A 8 49.79 31.15 49.90
CA LEU A 8 49.38 29.90 49.24
C LEU A 8 47.92 30.01 48.77
N ILE A 9 47.66 29.77 47.49
CA ILE A 9 46.31 29.58 46.96
C ILE A 9 46.12 28.09 46.69
N ALA A 10 45.19 27.48 47.43
CA ALA A 10 44.74 26.11 47.23
C ALA A 10 43.95 26.01 45.91
N ALA A 11 44.37 25.14 45.00
CA ALA A 11 43.68 24.87 43.75
C ALA A 11 42.47 23.95 44.00
N THR A 12 41.26 24.50 43.82
CA THR A 12 40.01 23.73 43.82
C THR A 12 39.72 23.26 42.39
N LEU A 13 39.85 21.95 42.13
CA LEU A 13 39.46 21.32 40.86
C LEU A 13 37.93 21.12 40.86
N LEU A 14 37.19 21.95 40.10
CA LEU A 14 35.80 21.66 39.73
C LEU A 14 35.79 20.71 38.52
N ALA A 15 35.42 19.45 38.75
CA ALA A 15 35.08 18.52 37.68
C ALA A 15 33.69 18.88 37.11
N LEU A 16 33.63 19.41 35.89
CA LEU A 16 32.38 19.58 35.15
C LEU A 16 31.92 18.24 34.58
N ALA A 17 30.82 17.71 35.11
CA ALA A 17 30.08 16.60 34.50
C ALA A 17 29.30 17.11 33.29
N ALA A 18 29.74 16.75 32.08
CA ALA A 18 28.99 17.00 30.85
C ALA A 18 27.85 15.97 30.70
N PRO A 19 26.58 16.38 30.54
CA PRO A 19 25.50 15.45 30.30
C PRO A 19 25.61 14.90 28.87
N ALA A 20 25.74 13.58 28.74
CA ALA A 20 25.68 12.90 27.46
C ALA A 20 24.26 13.03 26.86
N LEU A 21 24.11 13.91 25.87
CA LEU A 21 22.92 13.96 25.02
C LEU A 21 22.88 12.68 24.18
N ALA A 22 22.03 11.73 24.57
CA ALA A 22 21.74 10.57 23.75
C ALA A 22 21.13 11.04 22.41
N PRO A 23 21.61 10.56 21.25
CA PRO A 23 21.03 10.93 19.98
C PRO A 23 19.60 10.39 19.90
N ALA A 24 18.62 11.29 19.74
CA ALA A 24 17.26 10.91 19.41
C ALA A 24 17.30 10.07 18.13
N ALA A 25 16.84 8.83 18.21
CA ALA A 25 16.68 7.97 17.05
C ALA A 25 15.79 8.70 16.03
N ARG A 26 16.40 9.20 14.94
CA ARG A 26 15.69 9.81 13.83
C ARG A 26 14.83 8.72 13.20
N ALA A 27 13.53 8.76 13.47
CA ALA A 27 12.58 7.91 12.77
C ALA A 27 12.82 8.05 11.26
N GLN A 28 13.00 6.94 10.57
CA GLN A 28 13.21 6.94 9.13
C GLN A 28 12.01 7.62 8.47
N GLU A 29 12.26 8.63 7.63
CA GLU A 29 11.21 9.31 6.88
C GLU A 29 10.51 8.31 5.95
N ARG A 30 9.18 8.26 5.99
CA ARG A 30 8.37 7.31 5.21
C ARG A 30 7.15 8.00 4.60
N PRO A 31 6.73 7.60 3.40
CA PRO A 31 5.52 8.13 2.78
C PRO A 31 4.26 7.63 3.50
N PRO A 32 3.16 8.40 3.48
CA PRO A 32 1.85 7.84 3.75
C PRO A 32 1.51 6.83 2.66
N LEU A 33 1.14 5.61 3.05
CA LEU A 33 0.80 4.54 2.10
C LEU A 33 -0.71 4.40 1.88
N THR A 34 -1.51 5.32 2.43
CA THR A 34 -2.96 5.25 2.36
C THR A 34 -3.55 6.65 2.19
N PRO A 35 -4.51 6.83 1.28
CA PRO A 35 -5.22 8.10 1.10
C PRO A 35 -5.86 8.58 2.40
N THR A 36 -5.59 9.82 2.81
CA THR A 36 -6.21 10.47 3.98
C THR A 36 -7.56 11.13 3.66
N ARG A 37 -7.94 11.16 2.38
CA ARG A 37 -9.20 11.72 1.88
C ARG A 37 -9.79 10.82 0.82
N ASP A 38 -11.11 10.92 0.66
CA ASP A 38 -11.84 10.22 -0.37
C ASP A 38 -11.32 10.60 -1.77
N VAL A 39 -11.02 9.58 -2.56
CA VAL A 39 -10.43 9.74 -3.89
C VAL A 39 -10.80 8.55 -4.76
N ALA A 40 -10.93 8.79 -6.06
CA ALA A 40 -10.96 7.74 -7.07
C ALA A 40 -9.82 7.94 -8.07
N VAL A 41 -9.07 6.88 -8.32
CA VAL A 41 -7.91 6.87 -9.22
C VAL A 41 -8.11 5.81 -10.29
N THR A 42 -8.00 6.21 -11.55
CA THR A 42 -7.92 5.28 -12.68
C THR A 42 -6.46 5.07 -13.02
N TYR A 43 -6.04 3.81 -13.03
CA TYR A 43 -4.68 3.38 -13.34
C TYR A 43 -4.65 2.67 -14.69
N ARG A 44 -3.57 2.93 -15.43
CA ARG A 44 -3.08 2.04 -16.48
C ARG A 44 -2.09 1.07 -15.84
N VAL A 45 -2.36 -0.22 -15.98
CA VAL A 45 -1.51 -1.28 -15.44
C VAL A 45 -0.81 -2.01 -16.59
N VAL A 46 0.49 -2.22 -16.46
CA VAL A 46 1.34 -2.96 -17.39
C VAL A 46 2.08 -4.06 -16.63
N GLY A 47 2.16 -5.25 -17.22
CA GLY A 47 2.79 -6.42 -16.60
C GLY A 47 1.86 -7.21 -15.69
N GLN A 48 2.44 -8.12 -14.90
CA GLN A 48 1.66 -9.00 -14.03
C GLN A 48 1.27 -8.26 -12.75
N ILE A 49 -0.02 -8.30 -12.40
CA ILE A 49 -0.46 -7.86 -11.07
C ILE A 49 -0.24 -9.01 -10.08
N PRO A 50 0.41 -8.75 -8.92
CA PRO A 50 0.53 -9.74 -7.85
C PRO A 50 -0.84 -10.32 -7.46
N GLY A 51 -0.94 -11.65 -7.39
CA GLY A 51 -2.19 -12.34 -7.03
C GLY A 51 -3.13 -12.68 -8.18
N GLN A 52 -2.80 -12.34 -9.43
CA GLN A 52 -3.49 -12.91 -10.60
C GLN A 52 -2.81 -14.18 -11.12
N PRO A 53 -3.58 -15.14 -11.69
CA PRO A 53 -3.02 -16.31 -12.34
C PRO A 53 -2.03 -15.93 -13.45
N ALA A 54 -0.95 -16.71 -13.59
CA ALA A 54 -0.03 -16.57 -14.71
C ALA A 54 -0.80 -16.74 -16.02
N GLY A 55 -0.65 -15.78 -16.96
CA GLY A 55 -1.35 -15.80 -18.25
C GLY A 55 -2.69 -15.04 -18.30
N ALA A 56 -3.14 -14.45 -17.18
CA ALA A 56 -4.30 -13.55 -17.15
C ALA A 56 -3.95 -12.18 -17.78
N GLY A 57 -3.87 -12.14 -19.12
CA GLY A 57 -3.78 -10.92 -19.93
C GLY A 57 -2.48 -10.12 -19.73
N GLN A 58 -1.52 -10.30 -20.62
CA GLN A 58 -0.22 -9.59 -20.61
C GLN A 58 -0.30 -8.17 -21.22
N GLY A 59 -1.50 -7.61 -21.37
CA GLY A 59 -1.74 -6.32 -22.03
C GLY A 59 -2.02 -5.17 -21.06
N PRO A 60 -1.90 -3.90 -21.50
CA PRO A 60 -2.34 -2.76 -20.73
C PRO A 60 -3.80 -2.91 -20.34
N ARG A 61 -4.09 -2.73 -19.06
CA ARG A 61 -5.45 -2.85 -18.51
C ARG A 61 -5.75 -1.68 -17.60
N GLU A 62 -6.97 -1.20 -17.71
CA GLU A 62 -7.46 -0.15 -16.84
C GLU A 62 -8.01 -0.74 -15.56
N MET A 63 -7.69 -0.09 -14.46
CA MET A 63 -8.16 -0.45 -13.14
C MET A 63 -8.53 0.83 -12.41
N ARG A 64 -9.74 0.87 -11.87
CA ARG A 64 -10.20 1.99 -11.07
C ARG A 64 -10.23 1.59 -9.60
N MET A 65 -9.59 2.40 -8.78
CA MET A 65 -9.64 2.29 -7.33
C MET A 65 -10.39 3.47 -6.75
N SER A 66 -11.32 3.22 -5.84
CA SER A 66 -12.03 4.26 -5.11
C SER A 66 -11.86 4.03 -3.62
N TRP A 67 -11.52 5.07 -2.87
CA TRP A 67 -11.31 5.04 -1.43
C TRP A 67 -12.40 5.84 -0.74
N LEU A 68 -13.06 5.18 0.21
CA LEU A 68 -13.92 5.82 1.21
C LEU A 68 -13.14 5.81 2.54
N THR A 69 -12.31 6.83 2.72
CA THR A 69 -11.24 6.84 3.73
C THR A 69 -11.80 6.80 5.15
N ALA A 70 -12.85 7.59 5.42
CA ALA A 70 -13.46 7.65 6.75
C ALA A 70 -14.06 6.31 7.19
N ALA A 71 -14.45 5.44 6.25
CA ALA A 71 -14.93 4.09 6.53
C ALA A 71 -13.82 3.02 6.45
N GLY A 72 -12.62 3.37 5.97
CA GLY A 72 -11.54 2.41 5.74
C GLY A 72 -11.83 1.41 4.63
N LYS A 73 -12.64 1.81 3.63
CA LYS A 73 -13.07 0.93 2.53
C LYS A 73 -12.39 1.30 1.21
N LEU A 74 -12.08 0.27 0.42
CA LEU A 74 -11.50 0.38 -0.91
C LEU A 74 -12.34 -0.46 -1.88
N ARG A 75 -12.65 0.11 -3.03
CA ARG A 75 -13.30 -0.58 -4.15
C ARG A 75 -12.34 -0.64 -5.33
N ILE A 76 -12.10 -1.84 -5.86
CA ILE A 76 -11.23 -2.07 -7.02
C ILE A 76 -12.07 -2.62 -8.16
N GLU A 77 -12.19 -1.85 -9.23
CA GLU A 77 -12.86 -2.24 -10.46
C GLU A 77 -11.78 -2.59 -11.48
N THR A 78 -11.71 -3.85 -11.90
CA THR A 78 -10.76 -4.30 -12.93
C THR A 78 -11.48 -4.38 -14.27
N GLY A 79 -11.06 -3.57 -15.23
CA GLY A 79 -11.44 -3.71 -16.63
C GLY A 79 -10.41 -4.53 -17.39
N GLY A 80 -10.86 -5.41 -18.30
CA GLY A 80 -9.95 -6.14 -19.19
C GLY A 80 -10.63 -7.20 -20.02
N ALA A 81 -10.13 -7.42 -21.23
CA ALA A 81 -10.60 -8.50 -22.10
C ALA A 81 -10.28 -9.87 -21.48
N GLY A 82 -11.33 -10.66 -21.20
CA GLY A 82 -11.18 -12.06 -20.75
C GLY A 82 -11.29 -12.32 -19.24
N ALA A 83 -11.48 -11.30 -18.40
CA ALA A 83 -11.84 -11.50 -16.98
C ALA A 83 -13.35 -11.33 -16.79
N PRO A 84 -14.02 -12.12 -15.93
CA PRO A 84 -15.42 -11.90 -15.58
C PRO A 84 -15.61 -10.48 -15.08
N SER A 85 -16.64 -9.78 -15.57
CA SER A 85 -16.99 -8.43 -15.14
C SER A 85 -17.30 -8.45 -13.64
N GLY A 86 -16.40 -7.90 -12.84
CA GLY A 86 -16.50 -7.93 -11.39
C GLY A 86 -15.65 -6.86 -10.74
N TYR A 87 -15.89 -6.67 -9.44
CA TYR A 87 -15.16 -5.71 -8.64
C TYR A 87 -14.88 -6.28 -7.25
N MET A 88 -13.88 -5.73 -6.60
CA MET A 88 -13.48 -6.11 -5.25
C MET A 88 -13.87 -5.03 -4.27
N LEU A 89 -14.46 -5.43 -3.15
CA LEU A 89 -14.71 -4.59 -1.99
C LEU A 89 -13.76 -5.01 -0.88
N VAL A 90 -12.97 -4.08 -0.37
CA VAL A 90 -11.97 -4.31 0.66
C VAL A 90 -12.32 -3.45 1.88
N ASP A 91 -12.54 -4.10 3.01
CA ASP A 91 -12.66 -3.48 4.33
C ASP A 91 -11.33 -3.66 5.06
N ARG A 92 -10.55 -2.58 5.11
CA ARG A 92 -9.20 -2.59 5.67
C ARG A 92 -9.19 -2.55 7.19
N ARG A 93 -10.30 -2.13 7.82
CA ARG A 93 -10.44 -2.13 9.27
C ARG A 93 -10.72 -3.52 9.79
N ASN A 94 -11.52 -4.30 9.05
CA ASN A 94 -11.94 -5.64 9.43
C ASN A 94 -11.14 -6.76 8.74
N ASN A 95 -10.10 -6.42 7.98
CA ASN A 95 -9.29 -7.36 7.18
C ASN A 95 -10.14 -8.32 6.35
N ARG A 96 -11.12 -7.76 5.62
CA ARG A 96 -12.10 -8.52 4.83
C ARG A 96 -12.07 -8.06 3.38
N ALA A 97 -12.15 -9.00 2.45
CA ALA A 97 -12.30 -8.69 1.03
C ALA A 97 -13.36 -9.58 0.38
N LEU A 98 -14.18 -8.96 -0.44
CA LEU A 98 -15.26 -9.59 -1.20
C LEU A 98 -15.03 -9.35 -2.68
N MET A 99 -15.07 -10.41 -3.48
CA MET A 99 -15.12 -10.33 -4.94
C MET A 99 -16.58 -10.44 -5.38
N VAL A 100 -17.10 -9.40 -6.01
CA VAL A 100 -18.46 -9.39 -6.57
C VAL A 100 -18.39 -9.70 -8.05
N VAL A 101 -19.15 -10.71 -8.48
CA VAL A 101 -19.28 -11.11 -9.89
C VAL A 101 -20.73 -10.85 -10.29
N ASP A 102 -20.98 -9.65 -10.80
CA ASP A 102 -22.35 -9.16 -11.07
C ASP A 102 -23.11 -10.06 -12.04
N GLN A 103 -22.44 -10.52 -13.10
CA GLN A 103 -23.05 -11.41 -14.10
C GLN A 103 -23.63 -12.69 -13.49
N GLN A 104 -23.04 -13.16 -12.39
CA GLN A 104 -23.45 -14.37 -11.69
C GLN A 104 -24.30 -14.07 -10.46
N ARG A 105 -24.50 -12.79 -10.11
CA ARG A 105 -25.13 -12.36 -8.85
C ARG A 105 -24.52 -13.05 -7.63
N MET A 106 -23.20 -13.18 -7.64
CA MET A 106 -22.44 -13.84 -6.59
C MET A 106 -21.47 -12.87 -5.91
N VAL A 107 -21.27 -13.11 -4.62
CA VAL A 107 -20.24 -12.48 -3.80
C VAL A 107 -19.36 -13.58 -3.24
N MET A 108 -18.10 -13.60 -3.60
CA MET A 108 -17.11 -14.53 -3.04
C MET A 108 -16.30 -13.83 -1.96
N GLU A 109 -16.34 -14.37 -0.75
CA GLU A 109 -15.48 -13.92 0.34
C GLU A 109 -14.09 -14.57 0.23
N LEU A 110 -13.05 -13.72 0.20
CA LEU A 110 -11.67 -14.18 0.05
C LEU A 110 -11.10 -14.71 1.39
N PRO A 111 -10.25 -15.75 1.37
CA PRO A 111 -9.58 -16.27 2.57
C PRO A 111 -8.67 -15.22 3.20
N GLN A 112 -8.62 -15.16 4.54
CA GLN A 112 -7.82 -14.18 5.28
C GLN A 112 -6.34 -14.15 4.88
N GLN A 113 -5.77 -15.30 4.52
CA GLN A 113 -4.37 -15.40 4.06
C GLN A 113 -4.13 -14.58 2.79
N GLN A 114 -5.09 -14.55 1.86
CA GLN A 114 -4.98 -13.74 0.64
C GLN A 114 -5.20 -12.25 0.93
N VAL A 115 -6.10 -11.95 1.86
CA VAL A 115 -6.42 -10.59 2.27
C VAL A 115 -5.22 -9.90 2.95
N ASN A 116 -4.57 -10.58 3.89
CA ASN A 116 -3.44 -10.05 4.67
C ASN A 116 -2.15 -9.84 3.86
N GLY A 117 -1.99 -10.54 2.73
CA GLY A 117 -0.74 -10.52 1.95
C GLY A 117 -0.76 -9.61 0.72
N GLN A 118 -1.87 -9.57 -0.02
CA GLN A 118 -1.88 -9.06 -1.41
C GLN A 118 -2.99 -8.03 -1.67
N VAL A 119 -4.20 -8.27 -1.16
CA VAL A 119 -5.38 -7.47 -1.54
C VAL A 119 -5.45 -6.14 -0.80
N ILE A 120 -5.18 -6.11 0.51
CA ILE A 120 -5.23 -4.86 1.31
C ILE A 120 -4.16 -3.87 0.89
N ARG A 121 -3.06 -4.36 0.32
CA ARG A 121 -1.86 -3.59 -0.02
C ARG A 121 -1.70 -3.41 -1.52
N PHE A 122 -2.79 -3.47 -2.27
CA PHE A 122 -2.71 -3.44 -3.73
C PHE A 122 -1.98 -2.18 -4.22
N GLY A 123 -0.80 -2.36 -4.82
CA GLY A 123 0.05 -1.26 -5.31
C GLY A 123 0.79 -0.48 -4.21
N GLU A 124 0.57 -0.80 -2.94
CA GLU A 124 1.25 -0.18 -1.79
C GLU A 124 2.58 -0.91 -1.51
N PRO A 125 3.71 -0.21 -1.41
CA PRO A 125 4.98 -0.76 -0.93
C PRO A 125 4.86 -1.46 0.44
N ASN A 126 5.81 -2.35 0.76
CA ASN A 126 5.82 -3.03 2.06
C ASN A 126 6.06 -2.01 3.19
N PRO A 127 5.22 -1.96 4.24
CA PRO A 127 5.42 -1.01 5.35
C PRO A 127 6.75 -1.24 6.08
N ASN A 128 7.32 -2.45 6.01
CA ASN A 128 8.62 -2.78 6.57
C ASN A 128 9.78 -2.56 5.59
N ALA A 129 9.51 -2.09 4.37
CA ALA A 129 10.56 -1.72 3.43
C ALA A 129 11.37 -0.54 3.96
N ARG A 130 12.63 -0.47 3.54
CA ARG A 130 13.44 0.74 3.69
C ARG A 130 13.07 1.70 2.58
N PHE A 131 12.65 2.90 2.96
CA PHE A 131 12.31 3.97 2.03
C PHE A 131 13.44 4.98 1.95
N THR A 132 13.72 5.42 0.71
CA THR A 132 14.61 6.53 0.44
C THR A 132 13.83 7.57 -0.37
N ARG A 133 13.76 8.79 0.18
CA ARG A 133 13.11 9.92 -0.47
C ARG A 133 13.93 10.36 -1.69
N GLY A 134 13.26 10.57 -2.81
CA GLY A 134 13.80 11.14 -4.03
C GLY A 134 13.22 12.53 -4.32
N GLY A 135 13.30 12.95 -5.59
CA GLY A 135 12.75 14.21 -6.07
C GLY A 135 11.21 14.23 -6.14
N ASN A 136 10.66 15.34 -6.63
CA ASN A 136 9.23 15.50 -6.84
C ASN A 136 8.87 15.38 -8.33
N GLU A 137 7.63 15.03 -8.62
CA GLU A 137 7.09 14.86 -9.97
C GLU A 137 5.58 15.18 -9.98
N THR A 138 5.01 15.39 -11.16
CA THR A 138 3.56 15.60 -11.33
C THR A 138 3.01 14.55 -12.29
N ILE A 139 2.00 13.80 -11.84
CA ILE A 139 1.35 12.73 -12.62
C ILE A 139 -0.16 12.95 -12.55
N ALA A 140 -0.86 12.87 -13.69
CA ALA A 140 -2.31 13.12 -13.78
C ALA A 140 -2.76 14.44 -13.10
N GLY A 141 -1.93 15.49 -13.19
CA GLY A 141 -2.16 16.80 -12.57
C GLY A 141 -1.94 16.87 -11.06
N GLN A 142 -1.43 15.81 -10.42
CA GLN A 142 -1.18 15.75 -8.99
C GLN A 142 0.32 15.69 -8.69
N GLY A 143 0.78 16.52 -7.75
CA GLY A 143 2.16 16.50 -7.28
C GLY A 143 2.45 15.32 -6.35
N CYS A 144 3.56 14.64 -6.56
CA CYS A 144 4.01 13.51 -5.74
C CYS A 144 5.51 13.55 -5.49
N THR A 145 5.95 12.87 -4.44
CA THR A 145 7.36 12.60 -4.16
C THR A 145 7.71 11.21 -4.66
N ASN A 146 8.82 11.08 -5.37
CA ASN A 146 9.40 9.80 -5.75
C ASN A 146 10.08 9.15 -4.54
N TRP A 147 9.81 7.88 -4.32
CA TRP A 147 10.38 7.05 -3.27
C TRP A 147 10.96 5.80 -3.91
N SER A 148 12.19 5.45 -3.54
CA SER A 148 12.69 4.09 -3.75
C SER A 148 12.46 3.28 -2.48
N PHE A 149 12.06 2.02 -2.65
CA PHE A 149 11.84 1.10 -1.55
C PHE A 149 12.53 -0.24 -1.80
N GLN A 150 13.05 -0.83 -0.72
CA GLN A 150 13.72 -2.13 -0.74
C GLN A 150 13.29 -2.97 0.47
N ASP A 151 12.93 -4.22 0.22
CA ASP A 151 12.69 -5.23 1.24
C ASP A 151 13.32 -6.58 0.82
N ASN A 152 13.12 -7.62 1.63
CA ASN A 152 13.64 -8.96 1.34
C ASN A 152 13.00 -9.61 0.09
N GLU A 153 11.92 -9.04 -0.43
CA GLU A 153 11.15 -9.59 -1.55
C GLU A 153 11.41 -8.84 -2.87
N GLY A 154 12.06 -7.66 -2.82
CA GLY A 154 12.50 -6.94 -4.02
C GLY A 154 12.84 -5.47 -3.81
N THR A 155 13.03 -4.79 -4.94
CA THR A 155 13.21 -3.33 -5.00
C THR A 155 12.15 -2.72 -5.91
N GLY A 156 11.79 -1.47 -5.64
CA GLY A 156 10.84 -0.74 -6.46
C GLY A 156 10.91 0.76 -6.28
N ARG A 157 10.10 1.45 -7.07
CA ARG A 157 9.92 2.90 -7.05
C ARG A 157 8.44 3.22 -7.00
N ALA A 158 8.07 4.24 -6.24
CA ALA A 158 6.71 4.76 -6.21
C ALA A 158 6.72 6.29 -6.21
N CYS A 159 5.76 6.92 -6.90
CA CYS A 159 5.47 8.34 -6.72
C CYS A 159 4.20 8.48 -5.90
N ILE A 160 4.30 9.11 -4.73
CA ILE A 160 3.24 9.15 -3.72
C ILE A 160 2.93 10.60 -3.36
N THR A 161 1.65 10.97 -3.37
CA THR A 161 1.20 12.32 -2.96
C THR A 161 1.37 12.53 -1.46
N ALA A 162 1.31 13.79 -1.01
CA ALA A 162 1.40 14.14 0.41
C ALA A 162 0.26 13.52 1.26
N ASP A 163 -0.87 13.23 0.64
CA ASP A 163 -2.03 12.58 1.28
C ASP A 163 -2.10 11.07 1.07
N GLY A 164 -1.08 10.44 0.47
CA GLY A 164 -0.91 8.98 0.44
C GLY A 164 -1.51 8.27 -0.77
N VAL A 165 -1.83 9.00 -1.84
CA VAL A 165 -2.24 8.44 -3.12
C VAL A 165 -1.00 8.01 -3.90
N VAL A 166 -0.93 6.73 -4.27
CA VAL A 166 0.12 6.22 -5.17
C VAL A 166 -0.23 6.62 -6.60
N LEU A 167 0.56 7.48 -7.24
CA LEU A 167 0.34 7.88 -8.64
C LEU A 167 1.11 7.03 -9.63
N ARG A 168 2.23 6.44 -9.19
CA ARG A 168 2.98 5.47 -9.97
C ARG A 168 3.62 4.49 -9.02
N ALA A 169 3.64 3.22 -9.36
CA ALA A 169 4.49 2.24 -8.71
C ALA A 169 5.03 1.26 -9.74
N SER A 170 6.30 0.90 -9.60
CA SER A 170 6.98 -0.09 -10.43
C SER A 170 7.91 -0.91 -9.54
N GLY A 171 7.98 -2.21 -9.75
CA GLY A 171 8.93 -3.04 -9.04
C GLY A 171 8.93 -4.47 -9.55
N ALA A 172 9.97 -5.19 -9.16
CA ALA A 172 10.12 -6.62 -9.38
C ALA A 172 9.95 -7.32 -8.04
N ARG A 173 9.04 -8.28 -7.95
CA ARG A 173 8.87 -9.13 -6.75
C ARG A 173 8.81 -10.58 -7.21
N GLN A 174 9.74 -11.41 -6.72
CA GLN A 174 9.82 -12.85 -7.03
C GLN A 174 9.72 -13.17 -8.55
N GLY A 175 10.43 -12.41 -9.39
CA GLY A 175 10.46 -12.65 -10.85
C GLY A 175 9.27 -12.11 -11.63
N SER A 176 8.30 -11.46 -10.97
CA SER A 176 7.21 -10.73 -11.64
C SER A 176 7.47 -9.23 -11.58
N GLU A 177 7.52 -8.60 -12.76
CA GLU A 177 7.56 -7.14 -12.91
C GLU A 177 6.17 -6.60 -13.20
N GLY A 178 5.82 -5.51 -12.52
CA GLY A 178 4.56 -4.81 -12.72
C GLY A 178 4.76 -3.31 -12.57
N GLN A 179 3.99 -2.57 -13.35
CA GLN A 179 3.90 -1.12 -13.26
C GLN A 179 2.45 -0.67 -13.27
N ILE A 180 2.12 0.26 -12.37
CA ILE A 180 0.87 1.01 -12.39
C ILE A 180 1.19 2.49 -12.50
N GLU A 181 0.36 3.21 -13.26
CA GLU A 181 0.45 4.66 -13.39
C GLU A 181 -0.94 5.27 -13.47
N ALA A 182 -1.19 6.30 -12.67
CA ALA A 182 -2.46 7.00 -12.63
C ALA A 182 -2.63 7.80 -13.92
N VAL A 183 -3.75 7.57 -14.60
CA VAL A 183 -4.16 8.35 -15.78
C VAL A 183 -5.22 9.38 -15.43
N GLN A 184 -5.94 9.18 -14.32
CA GLN A 184 -6.93 10.11 -13.81
C GLN A 184 -7.01 10.04 -12.29
N VAL A 185 -7.09 11.19 -11.62
CA VAL A 185 -7.33 11.32 -10.18
C VAL A 185 -8.53 12.24 -9.97
N ALA A 186 -9.50 11.80 -9.18
CA ALA A 186 -10.70 12.55 -8.83
C ALA A 186 -10.89 12.53 -7.31
N TYR A 187 -10.62 13.67 -6.65
CA TYR A 187 -10.94 13.86 -5.24
C TYR A 187 -12.40 14.25 -5.07
N GLY A 188 -13.03 13.76 -4.00
CA GLY A 188 -14.40 14.09 -3.66
C GLY A 188 -15.07 12.97 -2.88
N PRO A 189 -16.21 13.28 -2.22
CA PRO A 189 -16.93 12.29 -1.42
C PRO A 189 -17.31 11.08 -2.26
N GLN A 190 -17.15 9.88 -1.69
CA GLN A 190 -17.64 8.66 -2.31
C GLN A 190 -19.00 8.25 -1.74
N ASP A 191 -19.89 7.73 -2.60
CA ASP A 191 -21.15 7.13 -2.17
C ASP A 191 -20.86 5.83 -1.37
N PRO A 192 -21.23 5.76 -0.07
CA PRO A 192 -20.98 4.58 0.75
C PRO A 192 -21.64 3.30 0.23
N SER A 193 -22.79 3.41 -0.47
CA SER A 193 -23.51 2.25 -0.99
C SER A 193 -22.70 1.46 -2.03
N ARG A 194 -21.79 2.13 -2.75
CA ARG A 194 -20.87 1.49 -3.70
C ARG A 194 -19.84 0.59 -3.01
N PHE A 195 -19.68 0.70 -1.69
CA PHE A 195 -18.71 -0.07 -0.91
C PHE A 195 -19.37 -1.18 -0.08
N GLU A 196 -20.63 -1.49 -0.37
CA GLU A 196 -21.37 -2.61 0.20
C GLU A 196 -21.64 -3.68 -0.87
N PRO A 197 -21.70 -4.97 -0.49
CA PRO A 197 -22.15 -6.01 -1.40
C PRO A 197 -23.62 -5.78 -1.80
N PRO A 198 -24.00 -6.02 -3.07
CA PRO A 198 -25.38 -5.89 -3.50
C PRO A 198 -26.32 -6.82 -2.72
N SER A 199 -27.50 -6.32 -2.34
CA SER A 199 -28.51 -7.12 -1.66
C SER A 199 -29.03 -8.24 -2.58
N GLY A 200 -29.26 -9.43 -2.02
CA GLY A 200 -29.84 -10.55 -2.76
C GLY A 200 -28.87 -11.25 -3.72
N TYR A 201 -27.56 -11.05 -3.55
CA TYR A 201 -26.54 -11.88 -4.18
C TYR A 201 -26.22 -13.08 -3.29
N GLN A 202 -25.87 -14.20 -3.93
CA GLN A 202 -25.44 -15.38 -3.19
C GLN A 202 -24.02 -15.16 -2.66
N VAL A 203 -23.84 -15.31 -1.35
CA VAL A 203 -22.53 -15.22 -0.71
C VAL A 203 -21.91 -16.60 -0.63
N LEU A 204 -20.71 -16.75 -1.17
CA LEU A 204 -19.90 -17.97 -1.13
C LEU A 204 -18.62 -17.71 -0.35
N ASN A 205 -18.26 -18.61 0.57
CA ASN A 205 -16.97 -18.54 1.23
C ASN A 205 -15.93 -19.35 0.43
N MET A 206 -14.91 -18.68 -0.10
CA MET A 206 -13.90 -19.36 -0.92
C MET A 206 -13.06 -20.36 -0.10
N SER A 207 -12.88 -20.12 1.20
CA SER A 207 -12.16 -21.07 2.07
C SER A 207 -12.92 -22.38 2.22
N GLU A 208 -14.24 -22.31 2.38
CA GLU A 208 -15.11 -23.49 2.45
C GLU A 208 -15.14 -24.24 1.11
N MET A 209 -15.23 -23.50 0.00
CA MET A 209 -15.17 -24.10 -1.33
C MET A 209 -13.85 -24.84 -1.57
N LEU A 210 -12.71 -24.25 -1.20
CA LEU A 210 -11.38 -24.88 -1.32
C LEU A 210 -11.22 -26.09 -0.40
N ARG A 211 -11.83 -26.08 0.79
CA ARG A 211 -11.85 -27.24 1.70
C ARG A 211 -12.63 -28.41 1.12
N ASN A 212 -13.78 -28.13 0.50
CA ASN A 212 -14.68 -29.15 -0.07
C ASN A 212 -14.30 -29.61 -1.49
N MET A 213 -13.29 -29.01 -2.12
CA MET A 213 -12.78 -29.49 -3.41
C MET A 213 -12.09 -30.86 -3.28
N PRO A 214 -12.40 -31.84 -4.16
CA PRO A 214 -11.70 -33.11 -4.24
C PRO A 214 -10.19 -32.91 -4.38
N GLN A 215 -9.38 -33.77 -3.73
CA GLN A 215 -7.93 -33.56 -3.59
C GLN A 215 -7.17 -33.41 -4.92
N GLY A 216 -7.71 -33.89 -6.04
CA GLY A 216 -7.12 -33.76 -7.39
C GLY A 216 -7.38 -32.44 -8.11
N ALA A 217 -8.21 -31.53 -7.55
CA ALA A 217 -8.59 -30.26 -8.19
C ALA A 217 -8.00 -29.01 -7.49
N ARG A 218 -7.14 -29.18 -6.49
CA ARG A 218 -6.53 -28.06 -5.77
C ARG A 218 -5.34 -27.49 -6.58
N PRO A 219 -5.29 -26.18 -6.87
CA PRO A 219 -4.14 -25.58 -7.52
C PRO A 219 -2.94 -25.56 -6.57
N GLY A 220 -1.78 -26.07 -7.01
CA GLY A 220 -0.49 -25.87 -6.35
C GLY A 220 -0.04 -26.98 -5.39
N ARG A 221 0.01 -28.23 -5.86
CA ARG A 221 0.93 -29.22 -5.29
C ARG A 221 1.97 -29.63 -6.33
#